data_AF-A0A1Y4U7A6-F1
#
_entry.id   AF-A0A1Y4U7A6-F1
#
_cell.length_a   1.000
_cell.length_b   1.000
_cell.length_c   1.000
_cell.angle_alpha   90.00
_cell.angle_beta   90.00
_cell.angle_gamma   90.00
#
_symmetry.space_group_name_H-M   'P 1'
#
loop_
_entity.id
_entity.type
_entity.pdbx_description
1 polymer ?
#
loop_
_entity_poly.entity_id
_entity_poly.type
_entity_poly.pdbx_seq_one_letter_code
_entity_poly.pdbx_strand_id
1 'polypeptide(L)'
;MKNWRKYVMLGACMASATMLISCTQAVKRDTEEQIQEMTVPKKPGPITKVPATLTCNGGEEFTFSVSQVQWAESYEWTIAEKQQSKIQIIEGQGTNVIKVRVVNDDVVIPAQTVSVVARNELGTSGVREYFAAITVEVPIELPGYTVKKYGKRWWMTENCHETGADGNLGVAPDLTAYTVDGLDASVLERLDAAKGRFYTWYEAMTGISGCTAEQCPYVPNYEGTDDVGNPFRLDGTEEGEFGVQLRGCCPEGWHVANINDWWDMLMAIKSEYAIPDDFTLGGYTFTGGHDGNPANAATKASFSKSGCTVKNMGNVGAWLRGGNGRIVDGGVWLQSSLTLTDAGEPLLQFVDDAERIGFNWYPVGARKSDGSFNSSAMGKWGYLWFIGQNSATTSRMLIISATSMNLSTQSPSKSDAYNVRCVKNYIE
;
A
#
# COMPACT_ATOMS: atom_id res chain seq x y z
N MET A 1 7.44 73.55 -44.89
CA MET A 1 8.09 73.99 -43.64
C MET A 1 9.03 72.87 -43.17
N LYS A 2 10.31 73.22 -42.93
CA LYS A 2 11.35 72.50 -42.15
C LYS A 2 11.78 71.11 -42.69
N ASN A 3 12.86 70.97 -43.47
CA ASN A 3 14.30 71.01 -43.11
C ASN A 3 14.69 70.22 -41.85
N TRP A 4 15.40 69.09 -42.01
CA TRP A 4 16.71 68.89 -41.37
C TRP A 4 17.61 67.92 -42.14
N ARG A 5 18.89 68.11 -41.89
CA ARG A 5 20.14 67.88 -42.61
C ARG A 5 20.66 66.44 -42.77
N LYS A 6 21.50 66.35 -43.80
CA LYS A 6 22.59 65.42 -44.13
C LYS A 6 23.60 65.14 -42.99
N TYR A 7 24.13 63.91 -43.00
CA TYR A 7 25.53 63.50 -42.75
C TYR A 7 25.84 62.43 -43.85
N VAL A 8 26.79 62.56 -44.80
CA VAL A 8 28.28 62.49 -44.71
C VAL A 8 28.69 61.12 -44.12
N MET A 9 29.44 60.19 -44.73
CA MET A 9 30.51 60.23 -45.73
C MET A 9 30.86 58.79 -46.23
N LEU A 10 31.47 58.69 -47.42
CA LEU A 10 32.52 57.73 -47.87
C LEU A 10 32.29 56.20 -47.93
N GLY A 11 32.65 55.61 -49.07
CA GLY A 11 33.00 54.18 -49.19
C GLY A 11 32.88 53.62 -50.60
N ALA A 12 33.92 53.78 -51.40
CA ALA A 12 34.01 53.31 -52.78
C ALA A 12 34.27 51.79 -52.90
N CYS A 13 34.00 51.30 -54.12
CA CYS A 13 34.75 50.27 -54.86
C CYS A 13 34.34 48.78 -54.77
N MET A 14 34.15 48.23 -55.99
CA MET A 14 34.40 46.86 -56.45
C MET A 14 33.46 45.73 -55.99
N ALA A 15 32.51 45.37 -56.87
CA ALA A 15 32.09 43.99 -57.06
C ALA A 15 31.40 43.83 -58.42
N SER A 16 32.15 43.48 -59.46
CA SER A 16 31.56 43.05 -60.73
C SER A 16 32.48 42.04 -61.42
N ALA A 17 32.55 40.83 -60.84
CA ALA A 17 33.08 39.62 -61.48
C ALA A 17 32.76 38.31 -60.72
N THR A 18 31.77 38.29 -59.82
CA THR A 18 31.48 37.11 -58.97
C THR A 18 30.09 36.49 -59.16
N MET A 19 29.24 37.04 -60.05
CA MET A 19 27.87 36.53 -60.26
C MET A 19 27.72 35.43 -61.32
N LEU A 20 28.81 34.94 -61.94
CA LEU A 20 28.74 33.88 -62.95
C LEU A 20 29.33 32.53 -62.49
N ILE A 21 29.83 32.44 -61.26
CA ILE A 21 30.32 31.17 -60.66
C ILE A 21 29.31 30.59 -59.65
N SER A 22 28.32 31.37 -59.20
CA SER A 22 27.34 30.88 -58.22
C SER A 22 26.20 30.03 -58.80
N CYS A 23 25.96 30.07 -60.12
CA CYS A 23 24.88 29.28 -60.74
C CYS A 23 25.31 27.88 -61.17
N THR A 24 26.61 27.58 -61.29
CA THR A 24 27.11 26.24 -61.63
C THR A 24 27.38 25.35 -60.41
N GLN A 25 27.44 25.91 -59.20
CA GLN A 25 27.44 25.12 -57.95
C GLN A 25 26.05 24.91 -57.36
N ALA A 26 25.05 25.72 -57.74
CA ALA A 26 23.67 25.56 -57.27
C ALA A 26 22.91 24.43 -57.97
N VAL A 27 23.35 23.99 -59.16
CA VAL A 27 22.72 22.90 -59.95
C VAL A 27 23.42 21.54 -59.72
N LYS A 28 24.38 21.46 -58.79
CA LYS A 28 24.92 20.18 -58.27
C LYS A 28 24.49 19.92 -56.82
N ARG A 29 23.37 20.50 -56.41
CA ARG A 29 22.66 20.15 -55.17
C ARG A 29 21.25 19.64 -55.44
N ASP A 30 21.04 19.09 -56.64
CA ASP A 30 19.93 18.18 -56.86
C ASP A 30 20.31 16.84 -56.23
N THR A 31 19.73 16.59 -55.06
CA THR A 31 19.32 15.25 -54.59
C THR A 31 20.35 14.15 -54.76
N GLU A 32 21.42 14.17 -53.96
CA GLU A 32 21.93 12.90 -53.42
C GLU A 32 20.89 12.41 -52.40
N GLU A 33 19.80 11.79 -52.90
CA GLU A 33 19.16 10.75 -52.10
C GLU A 33 20.26 9.71 -51.85
N GLN A 34 20.85 9.75 -50.66
CA GLN A 34 21.65 8.63 -50.19
C GLN A 34 20.74 7.41 -50.23
N ILE A 35 20.92 6.58 -51.26
CA ILE A 35 20.38 5.22 -51.29
C ILE A 35 21.05 4.53 -50.10
N GLN A 36 20.35 4.52 -48.97
CA GLN A 36 20.82 3.82 -47.80
C GLN A 36 20.74 2.33 -48.12
N GLU A 37 21.89 1.69 -48.25
CA GLU A 37 21.97 0.24 -48.39
C GLU A 37 21.27 -0.41 -47.19
N MET A 38 20.42 -1.39 -47.49
CA MET A 38 19.76 -2.16 -46.46
C MET A 38 20.82 -2.91 -45.65
N THR A 39 20.68 -2.89 -44.33
CA THR A 39 21.57 -3.65 -43.43
C THR A 39 20.74 -4.45 -42.44
N VAL A 40 21.40 -5.29 -41.63
CA VAL A 40 20.76 -5.99 -40.52
C VAL A 40 20.10 -4.96 -39.58
N PRO A 41 18.84 -5.17 -39.14
CA PRO A 41 18.16 -4.21 -38.28
C PRO A 41 18.94 -3.96 -36.99
N LYS A 42 18.94 -2.70 -36.54
CA LYS A 42 19.55 -2.36 -35.26
C LYS A 42 18.79 -2.99 -34.10
N LYS A 43 19.45 -3.18 -32.96
CA LYS A 43 18.80 -3.63 -31.72
C LYS A 43 17.58 -2.72 -31.41
N PRO A 44 16.39 -3.28 -31.17
CA PRO A 44 15.19 -2.51 -30.83
C PRO A 44 15.41 -1.54 -29.66
N GLY A 45 14.62 -0.46 -29.62
CA GLY A 45 14.57 0.48 -28.49
C GLY A 45 14.02 -0.16 -27.20
N PRO A 46 13.84 0.61 -26.11
CA PRO A 46 13.21 0.10 -24.90
C PRO A 46 11.81 -0.48 -25.16
N ILE A 47 11.49 -1.59 -24.50
CA ILE A 47 10.14 -2.16 -24.52
C ILE A 47 9.26 -1.35 -23.56
N THR A 48 8.11 -0.87 -24.04
CA THR A 48 7.10 -0.18 -23.24
C THR A 48 5.91 -1.11 -22.94
N LYS A 49 5.32 -0.97 -21.75
CA LYS A 49 4.10 -1.67 -21.32
C LYS A 49 2.93 -0.67 -21.29
N VAL A 50 1.75 -1.08 -21.75
CA VAL A 50 0.51 -0.30 -21.63
C VAL A 50 -0.56 -1.18 -20.99
N PRO A 51 -1.02 -0.87 -19.75
CA PRO A 51 -0.71 0.31 -18.94
C PRO A 51 0.70 0.31 -18.33
N ALA A 52 1.24 1.51 -18.03
CA ALA A 52 2.61 1.71 -17.54
C ALA A 52 2.84 1.27 -16.08
N THR A 53 1.86 0.66 -15.44
CA THR A 53 1.95 0.13 -14.07
C THR A 53 2.70 -1.19 -14.06
N LEU A 54 3.55 -1.43 -13.06
CA LEU A 54 4.19 -2.74 -12.88
C LEU A 54 3.25 -3.79 -12.29
N THR A 55 2.16 -3.35 -11.67
CA THR A 55 1.08 -4.22 -11.17
C THR A 55 -0.05 -4.33 -12.18
N CYS A 56 -0.56 -5.54 -12.41
CA CYS A 56 -1.75 -5.84 -13.20
C CYS A 56 -2.63 -6.86 -12.48
N ASN A 57 -3.92 -6.88 -12.83
CA ASN A 57 -4.87 -7.84 -12.30
C ASN A 57 -4.64 -9.24 -12.90
N GLY A 58 -5.00 -10.27 -12.14
CA GLY A 58 -5.01 -11.64 -12.62
C GLY A 58 -5.86 -11.80 -13.88
N GLY A 59 -5.31 -12.50 -14.88
CA GLY A 59 -5.96 -12.66 -16.18
C GLY A 59 -6.00 -11.41 -17.07
N GLU A 60 -5.43 -10.28 -16.62
CA GLU A 60 -5.40 -9.04 -17.40
C GLU A 60 -4.64 -9.22 -18.72
N GLU A 61 -5.12 -8.52 -19.74
CA GLU A 61 -4.45 -8.41 -21.04
C GLU A 61 -3.89 -7.00 -21.24
N PHE A 62 -2.64 -6.93 -21.68
CA PHE A 62 -1.97 -5.67 -21.93
C PHE A 62 -0.96 -5.80 -23.07
N THR A 63 -0.44 -4.69 -23.56
CA THR A 63 0.47 -4.69 -24.72
C THR A 63 1.90 -4.35 -24.35
N PHE A 64 2.85 -5.04 -24.99
CA PHE A 64 4.23 -4.58 -25.10
C PHE A 64 4.48 -4.00 -26.48
N SER A 65 5.29 -2.95 -26.56
CA SER A 65 5.68 -2.39 -27.85
C SER A 65 7.12 -1.89 -27.87
N VAL A 66 7.70 -1.84 -29.07
CA VAL A 66 8.94 -1.13 -29.37
C VAL A 66 8.70 -0.18 -30.54
N SER A 67 9.48 0.90 -30.62
CA SER A 67 9.51 1.75 -31.80
C SER A 67 9.88 0.93 -33.05
N GLN A 68 9.30 1.28 -34.20
CA GLN A 68 9.69 0.66 -35.47
C GLN A 68 11.19 0.84 -35.70
N VAL A 69 11.84 -0.24 -36.13
CA VAL A 69 13.27 -0.32 -36.37
C VAL A 69 13.47 -0.22 -37.87
N GLN A 70 14.36 0.67 -38.28
CA GLN A 70 14.70 0.82 -39.70
C GLN A 70 15.14 -0.53 -40.30
N TRP A 71 14.62 -0.81 -41.50
CA TRP A 71 14.83 -2.06 -42.26
C TRP A 71 14.30 -3.34 -41.61
N ALA A 72 13.55 -3.26 -40.51
CA ALA A 72 12.89 -4.44 -39.95
C ALA A 72 11.63 -4.78 -40.76
N GLU A 73 11.53 -6.05 -41.16
CA GLU A 73 10.37 -6.62 -41.86
C GLU A 73 9.49 -7.42 -40.90
N SER A 74 10.08 -8.00 -39.85
CA SER A 74 9.34 -8.69 -38.79
C SER A 74 10.03 -8.56 -37.43
N TYR A 75 9.28 -8.92 -36.39
CA TYR A 75 9.73 -8.95 -35.01
C TYR A 75 9.44 -10.30 -34.41
N GLU A 76 10.41 -10.85 -33.69
CA GLU A 76 10.22 -12.09 -32.94
C GLU A 76 10.27 -11.77 -31.45
N TRP A 77 9.14 -11.97 -30.81
CA TRP A 77 8.97 -11.83 -29.36
C TRP A 77 9.08 -13.17 -28.67
N THR A 78 9.78 -13.20 -27.54
CA THR A 78 10.03 -14.41 -26.76
C THR A 78 9.68 -14.20 -25.29
N ILE A 79 8.98 -15.19 -24.72
CA ILE A 79 8.78 -15.33 -23.27
C ILE A 79 9.76 -16.38 -22.76
N ALA A 80 10.51 -16.04 -21.70
CA ALA A 80 11.42 -16.95 -21.04
C ALA A 80 10.71 -18.25 -20.64
N GLU A 81 11.29 -19.40 -20.97
CA GLU A 81 10.69 -20.74 -20.86
C GLU A 81 10.09 -21.00 -19.46
N LYS A 82 10.82 -20.64 -18.40
CA LYS A 82 10.38 -20.83 -17.00
C LYS A 82 9.15 -20.01 -16.60
N GLN A 83 8.74 -19.02 -17.39
CA GLN A 83 7.63 -18.13 -17.08
C GLN A 83 6.45 -18.26 -18.05
N GLN A 84 6.51 -19.20 -19.01
CA GLN A 84 5.43 -19.41 -19.99
C GLN A 84 4.10 -19.84 -19.35
N SER A 85 4.14 -20.42 -18.14
CA SER A 85 2.92 -20.71 -17.35
C SER A 85 2.28 -19.48 -16.71
N LYS A 86 2.98 -18.33 -16.69
CA LYS A 86 2.56 -17.11 -15.99
C LYS A 86 2.20 -15.96 -16.92
N ILE A 87 2.76 -15.95 -18.13
CA ILE A 87 2.49 -14.93 -19.15
C ILE A 87 2.59 -15.54 -20.54
N GLN A 88 1.63 -15.20 -21.40
CA GLN A 88 1.51 -15.74 -22.74
C GLN A 88 1.30 -14.63 -23.76
N ILE A 89 1.96 -14.73 -24.92
CA ILE A 89 1.65 -13.89 -26.10
C ILE A 89 0.37 -14.43 -26.72
N ILE A 90 -0.65 -13.58 -26.80
CA ILE A 90 -1.96 -13.95 -27.35
C ILE A 90 -2.20 -13.38 -28.76
N GLU A 91 -1.50 -12.31 -29.14
CA GLU A 91 -1.54 -11.74 -30.50
C GLU A 91 -0.31 -10.85 -30.78
N GLY A 92 -0.10 -10.51 -32.06
CA GLY A 92 0.89 -9.50 -32.48
C GLY A 92 2.31 -10.03 -32.77
N GLN A 93 2.53 -11.35 -32.67
CA GLN A 93 3.80 -11.95 -33.09
C GLN A 93 4.12 -11.60 -34.55
N GLY A 94 5.38 -11.33 -34.86
CA GLY A 94 5.78 -10.81 -36.17
C GLY A 94 5.76 -9.27 -36.27
N THR A 95 5.13 -8.56 -35.34
CA THR A 95 4.97 -7.10 -35.38
C THR A 95 5.69 -6.40 -34.24
N ASN A 96 5.87 -5.07 -34.30
CA ASN A 96 6.53 -4.30 -33.25
C ASN A 96 5.67 -4.12 -31.97
N VAL A 97 4.49 -4.75 -31.90
CA VAL A 97 3.57 -4.73 -30.77
C VAL A 97 3.03 -6.14 -30.52
N ILE A 98 3.05 -6.61 -29.27
CA ILE A 98 2.35 -7.84 -28.87
C ILE A 98 1.33 -7.54 -27.80
N LYS A 99 0.24 -8.29 -27.78
CA LYS A 99 -0.63 -8.38 -26.60
C LYS A 99 -0.31 -9.66 -25.86
N VAL A 100 -0.28 -9.55 -24.55
CA VAL A 100 -0.02 -10.64 -23.64
C VAL A 100 -1.19 -10.79 -22.68
N ARG A 101 -1.36 -12.00 -22.15
CA ARG A 101 -2.25 -12.30 -21.03
C ARG A 101 -1.41 -12.89 -19.89
N VAL A 102 -1.61 -12.39 -18.68
CA VAL A 102 -1.01 -12.98 -17.47
C VAL A 102 -1.92 -14.05 -16.86
N VAL A 103 -1.35 -14.92 -16.04
CA VAL A 103 -2.10 -15.90 -15.26
C VAL A 103 -3.10 -15.21 -14.33
N ASN A 104 -4.18 -15.91 -13.99
CA ASN A 104 -5.11 -15.47 -12.95
C ASN A 104 -4.64 -15.99 -11.59
N ASP A 105 -3.46 -15.55 -11.15
CA ASP A 105 -2.86 -15.96 -9.87
C ASP A 105 -1.93 -14.86 -9.33
N ASP A 106 -1.73 -14.83 -8.02
CA ASP A 106 -0.83 -13.89 -7.35
C ASP A 106 0.63 -14.29 -7.64
N VAL A 107 1.30 -13.57 -8.54
CA VAL A 107 2.66 -13.93 -8.97
C VAL A 107 3.53 -12.75 -9.36
N VAL A 108 4.82 -12.85 -9.07
CA VAL A 108 5.83 -11.95 -9.64
C VAL A 108 6.49 -12.62 -10.84
N ILE A 109 6.38 -11.98 -12.00
CA ILE A 109 7.09 -12.32 -13.22
C ILE A 109 8.41 -11.52 -13.22
N PRO A 110 9.59 -12.18 -13.14
CA PRO A 110 10.87 -11.48 -13.03
C PRO A 110 11.17 -10.57 -14.23
N ALA A 111 12.06 -9.60 -14.01
CA ALA A 111 12.67 -8.83 -15.10
C ALA A 111 13.33 -9.76 -16.13
N GLN A 112 13.47 -9.27 -17.36
CA GLN A 112 14.05 -9.98 -18.52
C GLN A 112 13.24 -11.20 -18.99
N THR A 113 11.98 -11.34 -18.53
CA THR A 113 11.09 -12.41 -19.00
C THR A 113 10.67 -12.23 -20.46
N VAL A 114 10.45 -11.00 -20.90
CA VAL A 114 10.00 -10.67 -22.26
C VAL A 114 11.16 -10.08 -23.04
N SER A 115 11.40 -10.59 -24.24
CA SER A 115 12.40 -10.06 -25.15
C SER A 115 11.93 -9.97 -26.60
N VAL A 116 12.61 -9.16 -27.40
CA VAL A 116 12.31 -8.96 -28.82
C VAL A 116 13.58 -8.79 -29.64
N VAL A 117 13.57 -9.35 -30.86
CA VAL A 117 14.53 -9.07 -31.93
C VAL A 117 13.78 -8.58 -33.17
N ALA A 118 14.45 -7.75 -34.00
CA ALA A 118 13.98 -7.34 -35.31
C ALA A 118 14.71 -8.15 -36.40
N ARG A 119 13.99 -8.51 -37.47
CA ARG A 119 14.49 -9.37 -38.56
C ARG A 119 14.21 -8.77 -39.93
N ASN A 120 15.10 -9.07 -40.87
CA ASN A 120 14.90 -8.94 -42.31
C ASN A 120 15.70 -10.05 -43.03
N GLU A 121 15.73 -10.04 -44.36
CA GLU A 121 16.48 -11.02 -45.15
C GLU A 121 17.99 -11.07 -44.88
N LEU A 122 18.60 -9.98 -44.39
CA LEU A 122 20.05 -9.91 -44.13
C LEU A 122 20.43 -10.47 -42.76
N GLY A 123 19.49 -10.58 -41.82
CA GLY A 123 19.76 -11.17 -40.51
C GLY A 123 18.84 -10.71 -39.39
N THR A 124 19.33 -10.92 -38.16
CA THR A 124 18.62 -10.65 -36.90
C THR A 124 19.37 -9.63 -36.08
N SER A 125 18.65 -8.68 -35.48
CA SER A 125 19.22 -7.69 -34.57
C SER A 125 19.74 -8.31 -33.28
N GLY A 126 20.45 -7.51 -32.47
CA GLY A 126 20.67 -7.87 -31.07
C GLY A 126 19.37 -7.92 -30.26
N VAL A 127 19.34 -8.74 -29.20
CA VAL A 127 18.18 -8.94 -28.31
C VAL A 127 17.93 -7.70 -27.44
N ARG A 128 16.67 -7.30 -27.33
CA ARG A 128 16.18 -6.35 -26.33
C ARG A 128 15.34 -7.07 -25.29
N GLU A 129 15.65 -6.85 -24.01
CA GLU A 129 14.89 -7.38 -22.87
C GLU A 129 14.05 -6.30 -22.20
N TYR A 130 12.95 -6.70 -21.58
CA TYR A 130 12.15 -5.86 -20.70
C TYR A 130 12.74 -5.91 -19.29
N PHE A 131 13.21 -4.78 -18.75
CA PHE A 131 14.04 -4.75 -17.55
C PHE A 131 13.28 -4.63 -16.22
N ALA A 132 11.95 -4.65 -16.23
CA ALA A 132 11.14 -4.57 -15.02
C ALA A 132 10.44 -5.88 -14.71
N ALA A 133 10.24 -6.17 -13.42
CA ALA A 133 9.36 -7.24 -12.98
C ALA A 133 7.90 -6.81 -13.10
N ILE A 134 6.99 -7.77 -13.28
CA ILE A 134 5.55 -7.55 -13.34
C ILE A 134 4.91 -8.28 -12.18
N THR A 135 4.15 -7.55 -11.38
CA THR A 135 3.37 -8.13 -10.28
C THR A 135 1.95 -8.37 -10.78
N VAL A 136 1.48 -9.60 -10.65
CA VAL A 136 0.11 -9.99 -10.95
C VAL A 136 -0.60 -10.20 -9.63
N GLU A 137 -1.78 -9.59 -9.47
CA GLU A 137 -2.60 -9.73 -8.27
C GLU A 137 -4.04 -10.10 -8.64
N VAL A 138 -4.62 -11.08 -7.95
CA VAL A 138 -6.03 -11.44 -8.12
C VAL A 138 -6.83 -10.80 -6.98
N PRO A 139 -7.67 -9.78 -7.25
CA PRO A 139 -8.58 -9.26 -6.24
C PRO A 139 -9.47 -10.37 -5.70
N ILE A 140 -9.53 -10.50 -4.39
CA ILE A 140 -10.50 -11.37 -3.74
C ILE A 140 -11.75 -10.57 -3.42
N GLU A 141 -12.90 -11.23 -3.49
CA GLU A 141 -14.15 -10.68 -2.96
C GLU A 141 -14.50 -11.41 -1.67
N LEU A 142 -15.02 -10.65 -0.71
CA LEU A 142 -15.64 -11.17 0.50
C LEU A 142 -16.99 -10.47 0.66
N PRO A 143 -18.13 -11.17 0.52
CA PRO A 143 -19.44 -10.56 0.66
C PRO A 143 -19.59 -9.80 1.97
N GLY A 144 -20.05 -8.55 1.89
CA GLY A 144 -20.26 -7.69 3.04
C GLY A 144 -19.01 -7.01 3.59
N TYR A 145 -17.84 -7.21 2.97
CA TYR A 145 -16.59 -6.56 3.39
C TYR A 145 -15.87 -5.91 2.22
N THR A 146 -15.26 -4.77 2.50
CA THR A 146 -14.24 -4.15 1.68
C THR A 146 -12.90 -4.78 2.03
N VAL A 147 -12.17 -5.23 1.00
CA VAL A 147 -10.88 -5.88 1.16
C VAL A 147 -9.83 -5.21 0.27
N LYS A 148 -8.60 -5.13 0.77
CA LYS A 148 -7.46 -4.59 0.03
C LYS A 148 -6.20 -5.37 0.40
N LYS A 149 -5.31 -5.52 -0.56
CA LYS A 149 -4.01 -6.13 -0.34
C LYS A 149 -3.02 -5.09 0.18
N TYR A 150 -2.31 -5.43 1.26
CA TYR A 150 -1.19 -4.66 1.79
C TYR A 150 0.02 -5.59 1.86
N GLY A 151 1.01 -5.32 1.01
CA GLY A 151 2.15 -6.20 0.84
C GLY A 151 1.69 -7.56 0.29
N LYS A 152 1.96 -8.63 1.02
CA LYS A 152 1.57 -9.98 0.61
C LYS A 152 0.17 -10.41 1.05
N ARG A 153 -0.51 -9.61 1.88
CA ARG A 153 -1.70 -10.08 2.62
C ARG A 153 -2.94 -9.31 2.25
N TRP A 154 -4.06 -10.02 2.18
CA TRP A 154 -5.37 -9.40 2.05
C TRP A 154 -5.92 -9.04 3.42
N TRP A 155 -6.41 -7.83 3.55
CA TRP A 155 -7.01 -7.31 4.77
C TRP A 155 -8.44 -6.89 4.53
N MET A 156 -9.29 -7.11 5.53
CA MET A 156 -10.51 -6.32 5.65
C MET A 156 -10.11 -4.91 6.04
N THR A 157 -10.54 -3.93 5.25
CA THR A 157 -10.22 -2.53 5.48
C THR A 157 -11.14 -1.86 6.50
N GLU A 158 -12.19 -2.57 6.90
CA GLU A 158 -13.19 -2.15 7.88
C GLU A 158 -13.24 -3.10 9.10
N ASN A 159 -13.99 -2.70 10.13
CA ASN A 159 -14.06 -3.44 11.40
C ASN A 159 -14.85 -4.73 11.18
N CYS A 160 -14.38 -5.85 11.74
CA CYS A 160 -15.11 -7.11 11.70
C CYS A 160 -16.53 -6.92 12.25
N HIS A 161 -17.53 -7.41 11.51
CA HIS A 161 -18.94 -7.31 11.86
C HIS A 161 -19.66 -8.67 11.88
N GLU A 162 -18.89 -9.76 11.98
CA GLU A 162 -19.40 -11.12 12.15
C GLU A 162 -20.32 -11.27 13.36
N THR A 163 -21.45 -11.92 13.14
CA THR A 163 -22.46 -12.17 14.17
C THR A 163 -22.42 -13.59 14.71
N GLY A 164 -21.57 -14.46 14.16
CA GLY A 164 -21.53 -15.87 14.51
C GLY A 164 -22.78 -16.63 14.08
N ALA A 165 -22.77 -17.95 14.24
CA ALA A 165 -23.88 -18.81 13.79
C ALA A 165 -25.21 -18.56 14.55
N ASP A 166 -25.12 -18.06 15.78
CA ASP A 166 -26.28 -17.75 16.63
C ASP A 166 -26.72 -16.28 16.53
N GLY A 167 -26.01 -15.45 15.76
CA GLY A 167 -26.29 -14.03 15.59
C GLY A 167 -25.84 -13.13 16.76
N ASN A 168 -25.19 -13.68 17.79
CA ASN A 168 -24.89 -12.97 19.05
C ASN A 168 -23.39 -12.73 19.29
N LEU A 169 -22.51 -13.04 18.34
CA LEU A 169 -21.08 -12.87 18.52
C LEU A 169 -20.73 -11.38 18.59
N GLY A 170 -20.11 -10.96 19.69
CA GLY A 170 -19.84 -9.54 19.94
C GLY A 170 -21.11 -8.69 19.99
N VAL A 171 -20.95 -7.38 20.09
CA VAL A 171 -22.07 -6.43 20.21
C VAL A 171 -21.93 -5.26 19.23
N ALA A 172 -23.06 -4.74 18.76
CA ALA A 172 -23.15 -3.54 17.94
C ALA A 172 -24.00 -2.49 18.68
N PRO A 173 -23.44 -1.71 19.61
CA PRO A 173 -24.18 -0.65 20.27
C PRO A 173 -24.54 0.45 19.26
N ASP A 174 -25.74 1.03 19.39
CA ASP A 174 -26.11 2.26 18.68
C ASP A 174 -25.33 3.43 19.28
N LEU A 175 -24.33 3.92 18.55
CA LEU A 175 -23.48 5.03 19.00
C LEU A 175 -24.23 6.38 19.00
N THR A 176 -25.31 6.49 18.22
CA THR A 176 -26.11 7.73 18.14
C THR A 176 -26.96 7.96 19.40
N ALA A 177 -27.15 6.91 20.20
CA ALA A 177 -27.84 6.99 21.49
C ALA A 177 -27.00 7.68 22.59
N TYR A 178 -25.72 7.94 22.37
CA TYR A 178 -24.83 8.57 23.35
C TYR A 178 -24.65 10.06 23.08
N THR A 179 -24.53 10.83 24.16
CA THR A 179 -24.08 12.23 24.10
C THR A 179 -22.60 12.31 24.50
N VAL A 180 -21.79 12.91 23.63
CA VAL A 180 -20.35 13.10 23.89
C VAL A 180 -19.98 14.56 23.65
N ASP A 181 -19.39 15.18 24.67
CA ASP A 181 -18.90 16.55 24.58
C ASP A 181 -17.92 16.71 23.42
N GLY A 182 -18.25 17.62 22.50
CA GLY A 182 -17.44 17.94 21.32
C GLY A 182 -17.71 17.08 20.09
N LEU A 183 -18.62 16.10 20.15
CA LEU A 183 -19.11 15.37 18.98
C LEU A 183 -20.54 15.82 18.66
N ASP A 184 -20.73 16.34 17.46
CA ASP A 184 -22.08 16.55 16.95
C ASP A 184 -22.73 15.24 16.49
N ALA A 185 -24.05 15.26 16.32
CA ALA A 185 -24.83 14.08 15.92
C ALA A 185 -24.40 13.52 14.56
N SER A 186 -23.98 14.37 13.62
CA SER A 186 -23.58 13.92 12.28
C SER A 186 -22.26 13.16 12.29
N VAL A 187 -21.32 13.53 13.17
CA VAL A 187 -20.09 12.78 13.40
C VAL A 187 -20.40 11.44 14.06
N LEU A 188 -21.33 11.39 15.01
CA LEU A 188 -21.77 10.15 15.64
C LEU A 188 -22.39 9.19 14.64
N GLU A 189 -23.25 9.65 13.73
CA GLU A 189 -23.83 8.82 12.66
C GLU A 189 -22.74 8.20 11.77
N ARG A 190 -21.70 8.98 11.42
CA ARG A 190 -20.57 8.47 10.62
C ARG A 190 -19.76 7.41 11.37
N LEU A 191 -19.49 7.63 12.67
CA LEU A 191 -18.82 6.64 13.51
C LEU A 191 -19.68 5.39 13.68
N ASP A 192 -20.99 5.55 13.86
CA ASP A 192 -21.95 4.47 14.01
C ASP A 192 -21.98 3.56 12.77
N ALA A 193 -21.94 4.16 11.58
CA ALA A 193 -21.88 3.43 10.32
C ALA A 193 -20.56 2.65 10.14
N ALA A 194 -19.45 3.16 10.67
CA ALA A 194 -18.11 2.57 10.49
C ALA A 194 -17.68 1.61 11.63
N LYS A 195 -18.47 1.48 12.69
CA LYS A 195 -18.04 0.84 13.95
C LYS A 195 -17.79 -0.66 13.85
N GLY A 196 -18.42 -1.37 12.92
CA GLY A 196 -18.43 -2.85 12.94
C GLY A 196 -19.04 -3.40 14.22
N ARG A 197 -18.43 -4.43 14.82
CA ARG A 197 -18.83 -4.97 16.13
C ARG A 197 -17.69 -4.93 17.14
N PHE A 198 -18.08 -4.93 18.42
CA PHE A 198 -17.19 -4.93 19.56
C PHE A 198 -17.22 -6.32 20.20
N TYR A 199 -16.06 -6.95 20.29
CA TYR A 199 -15.89 -8.29 20.84
C TYR A 199 -15.08 -8.19 22.12
N THR A 200 -15.45 -8.94 23.16
CA THR A 200 -14.49 -9.22 24.24
C THR A 200 -13.29 -9.97 23.66
N TRP A 201 -12.15 -9.95 24.36
CA TRP A 201 -10.99 -10.70 23.86
C TRP A 201 -11.29 -12.20 23.72
N TYR A 202 -12.09 -12.76 24.63
CA TYR A 202 -12.51 -14.16 24.60
C TYR A 202 -13.32 -14.49 23.35
N GLU A 203 -14.34 -13.68 23.03
CA GLU A 203 -15.11 -13.82 21.79
C GLU A 203 -14.23 -13.62 20.55
N ALA A 204 -13.35 -12.62 20.57
CA ALA A 204 -12.48 -12.31 19.45
C ALA A 204 -11.57 -13.49 19.08
N MET A 205 -10.97 -14.16 20.07
CA MET A 205 -10.03 -15.28 19.83
C MET A 205 -10.73 -16.62 19.59
N THR A 206 -11.92 -16.84 20.16
CA THR A 206 -12.60 -18.15 20.08
C THR A 206 -13.72 -18.21 19.03
N GLY A 207 -14.29 -17.07 18.65
CA GLY A 207 -15.49 -17.01 17.81
C GLY A 207 -16.77 -17.48 18.51
N ILE A 208 -16.72 -17.71 19.83
CA ILE A 208 -17.87 -18.17 20.62
C ILE A 208 -18.58 -16.97 21.24
N SER A 209 -19.86 -16.80 20.95
CA SER A 209 -20.70 -15.71 21.48
C SER A 209 -20.75 -15.72 23.00
N GLY A 210 -20.46 -14.59 23.65
CA GLY A 210 -20.48 -14.45 25.11
C GLY A 210 -19.43 -15.29 25.86
N CYS A 211 -18.37 -15.72 25.18
CA CYS A 211 -17.31 -16.54 25.77
C CYS A 211 -16.73 -15.92 27.05
N THR A 212 -16.72 -16.70 28.15
CA THR A 212 -16.14 -16.27 29.43
C THR A 212 -14.67 -16.70 29.56
N ALA A 213 -14.01 -16.20 30.61
CA ALA A 213 -12.64 -16.60 30.93
C ALA A 213 -12.50 -18.12 31.19
N GLU A 214 -13.53 -18.73 31.78
CA GLU A 214 -13.57 -20.17 32.10
C GLU A 214 -13.82 -21.05 30.87
N GLN A 215 -14.50 -20.50 29.86
CA GLN A 215 -14.78 -21.20 28.60
C GLN A 215 -13.61 -21.08 27.61
N CYS A 216 -12.83 -20.01 27.71
CA CYS A 216 -11.73 -19.75 26.81
C CYS A 216 -10.52 -20.65 27.13
N PRO A 217 -10.03 -21.47 26.18
CA PRO A 217 -8.85 -22.31 26.40
C PRO A 217 -7.55 -21.49 26.44
N TYR A 218 -7.55 -20.28 25.86
CA TYR A 218 -6.36 -19.47 25.67
C TYR A 218 -5.98 -18.70 26.95
N VAL A 219 -5.18 -19.35 27.78
CA VAL A 219 -4.57 -18.80 29.01
C VAL A 219 -3.08 -18.49 28.80
N PRO A 220 -2.41 -17.70 29.66
CA PRO A 220 -0.98 -17.42 29.51
C PRO A 220 -0.15 -18.71 29.43
N ASN A 221 0.79 -18.77 28.47
CA ASN A 221 1.56 -19.97 28.11
C ASN A 221 0.74 -21.15 27.57
N TYR A 222 -0.49 -20.94 27.12
CA TYR A 222 -1.22 -21.97 26.37
C TYR A 222 -0.38 -22.45 25.19
N GLU A 223 -0.32 -23.77 25.00
CA GLU A 223 0.32 -24.44 23.88
C GLU A 223 -0.75 -25.20 23.08
N GLY A 224 -0.66 -25.12 21.76
CA GLY A 224 -1.64 -25.75 20.89
C GLY A 224 -1.22 -25.73 19.42
N THR A 225 -2.18 -26.02 18.55
CA THR A 225 -2.04 -25.95 17.10
C THR A 225 -2.98 -24.89 16.58
N ASP A 226 -2.46 -23.98 15.76
CA ASP A 226 -3.25 -22.90 15.16
C ASP A 226 -4.10 -23.40 13.98
N ASP A 227 -4.92 -22.53 13.39
CA ASP A 227 -5.88 -22.94 12.35
C ASP A 227 -5.24 -23.29 11.00
N VAL A 228 -3.93 -23.10 10.86
CA VAL A 228 -3.15 -23.53 9.68
C VAL A 228 -2.23 -24.71 9.98
N GLY A 229 -2.31 -25.29 11.19
CA GLY A 229 -1.62 -26.52 11.56
C GLY A 229 -0.24 -26.32 12.21
N ASN A 230 0.15 -25.09 12.53
CA ASN A 230 1.43 -24.81 13.18
C ASN A 230 1.32 -24.92 14.70
N PRO A 231 2.31 -25.52 15.39
CA PRO A 231 2.38 -25.45 16.85
C PRO A 231 2.65 -24.01 17.30
N PHE A 232 2.05 -23.59 18.40
CA PHE A 232 2.28 -22.28 18.97
C PHE A 232 2.22 -22.25 20.49
N ARG A 233 2.71 -21.13 21.06
CA ARG A 233 2.66 -20.85 22.49
C ARG A 233 2.36 -19.39 22.77
N LEU A 234 1.34 -19.10 23.59
CA LEU A 234 0.99 -17.73 23.99
C LEU A 234 1.89 -17.21 25.12
N ASP A 235 3.18 -17.01 24.82
CA ASP A 235 4.21 -16.57 25.77
C ASP A 235 4.76 -15.16 25.50
N GLY A 236 4.21 -14.45 24.51
CA GLY A 236 4.67 -13.12 24.12
C GLY A 236 6.03 -13.08 23.41
N THR A 237 6.51 -14.22 22.90
CA THR A 237 7.74 -14.31 22.11
C THR A 237 7.48 -14.37 20.60
N GLU A 238 8.51 -14.06 19.80
CA GLU A 238 8.40 -14.12 18.33
C GLU A 238 8.22 -15.55 17.81
N GLU A 239 8.90 -16.51 18.43
CA GLU A 239 8.82 -17.94 18.07
C GLU A 239 7.48 -18.56 18.50
N GLY A 240 6.90 -18.11 19.61
CA GLY A 240 5.69 -18.69 20.18
C GLY A 240 4.38 -18.03 19.75
N GLU A 241 4.29 -16.69 19.80
CA GLU A 241 3.01 -15.97 19.76
C GLU A 241 2.83 -15.11 18.51
N PHE A 242 3.90 -14.60 17.91
CA PHE A 242 3.77 -13.49 16.95
C PHE A 242 3.13 -13.86 15.61
N GLY A 243 3.27 -15.12 15.21
CA GLY A 243 2.76 -15.63 13.93
C GLY A 243 1.51 -16.50 14.03
N VAL A 244 0.91 -16.58 15.23
CA VAL A 244 -0.23 -17.47 15.47
C VAL A 244 -1.42 -17.07 14.61
N GLN A 245 -2.09 -18.06 14.02
CA GLN A 245 -3.28 -17.84 13.22
C GLN A 245 -4.52 -18.47 13.88
N LEU A 246 -5.31 -17.61 14.54
CA LEU A 246 -6.61 -17.98 15.08
C LEU A 246 -7.69 -17.26 14.29
N ARG A 247 -8.59 -18.02 13.66
CA ARG A 247 -9.80 -17.55 13.01
C ARG A 247 -10.58 -16.66 13.97
N GLY A 248 -10.85 -17.18 15.16
CA GLY A 248 -11.65 -16.50 16.17
C GLY A 248 -12.97 -15.98 15.61
N CYS A 249 -13.24 -14.69 15.80
CA CYS A 249 -14.45 -14.05 15.29
C CYS A 249 -14.46 -13.77 13.78
N CYS A 250 -13.37 -13.99 13.05
CA CYS A 250 -13.30 -13.67 11.63
C CYS A 250 -14.06 -14.69 10.75
N PRO A 251 -14.46 -14.29 9.52
CA PRO A 251 -15.03 -15.20 8.53
C PRO A 251 -14.15 -16.43 8.24
N GLU A 252 -14.75 -17.48 7.71
CA GLU A 252 -14.01 -18.64 7.25
C GLU A 252 -12.97 -18.25 6.19
N GLY A 253 -11.76 -18.78 6.32
CA GLY A 253 -10.65 -18.38 5.45
C GLY A 253 -10.05 -17.01 5.80
N TRP A 254 -10.33 -16.48 7.00
CA TRP A 254 -9.69 -15.30 7.57
C TRP A 254 -9.34 -15.54 9.05
N HIS A 255 -8.34 -14.82 9.56
CA HIS A 255 -7.93 -14.88 10.96
C HIS A 255 -7.83 -13.50 11.60
N VAL A 256 -7.93 -13.47 12.93
CA VAL A 256 -7.70 -12.24 13.70
C VAL A 256 -6.24 -11.83 13.47
N ALA A 257 -6.01 -10.58 13.08
CA ALA A 257 -4.65 -10.10 12.84
C ALA A 257 -3.72 -10.42 14.01
N ASN A 258 -2.56 -11.02 13.75
CA ASN A 258 -1.48 -11.17 14.73
C ASN A 258 -0.47 -10.03 14.57
N ILE A 259 0.56 -9.99 15.42
CA ILE A 259 1.54 -8.91 15.38
C ILE A 259 2.42 -8.94 14.12
N ASN A 260 2.72 -10.12 13.56
CA ASN A 260 3.42 -10.22 12.27
C ASN A 260 2.61 -9.57 11.16
N ASP A 261 1.30 -9.84 11.11
CA ASP A 261 0.40 -9.23 10.13
C ASP A 261 0.44 -7.71 10.26
N TRP A 262 0.21 -7.19 11.47
CA TRP A 262 0.24 -5.75 11.72
C TRP A 262 1.57 -5.13 11.33
N TRP A 263 2.69 -5.73 11.73
CA TRP A 263 4.01 -5.26 11.37
C TRP A 263 4.19 -5.18 9.86
N ASP A 264 3.91 -6.27 9.15
CA ASP A 264 4.13 -6.37 7.70
C ASP A 264 3.18 -5.45 6.91
N MET A 265 1.94 -5.27 7.36
CA MET A 265 1.00 -4.30 6.77
C MET A 265 1.53 -2.87 6.90
N LEU A 266 2.00 -2.49 8.09
CA LEU A 266 2.58 -1.17 8.32
C LEU A 266 3.84 -0.97 7.46
N MET A 267 4.70 -1.99 7.33
CA MET A 267 5.88 -1.92 6.44
C MET A 267 5.46 -1.72 4.98
N ALA A 268 4.46 -2.49 4.53
CA ALA A 268 3.98 -2.44 3.15
C ALA A 268 3.39 -1.08 2.79
N ILE A 269 2.53 -0.52 3.66
CA ILE A 269 1.95 0.82 3.46
C ILE A 269 3.06 1.86 3.39
N LYS A 270 4.06 1.81 4.27
CA LYS A 270 5.16 2.76 4.20
C LYS A 270 5.93 2.68 2.88
N SER A 271 6.26 1.45 2.45
CA SER A 271 6.96 1.23 1.18
C SER A 271 6.13 1.67 -0.03
N GLU A 272 4.85 1.34 -0.09
CA GLU A 272 3.98 1.61 -1.24
C GLU A 272 3.68 3.11 -1.39
N TYR A 273 3.44 3.80 -0.28
CA TYR A 273 3.09 5.21 -0.27
C TYR A 273 4.32 6.11 -0.13
N ALA A 274 5.52 5.51 -0.15
CA ALA A 274 6.79 6.17 0.12
C ALA A 274 6.69 7.07 1.36
N ILE A 275 6.00 6.58 2.42
CA ILE A 275 5.92 7.29 3.69
C ILE A 275 7.35 7.31 4.20
N PRO A 276 7.98 8.48 4.16
CA PRO A 276 9.42 8.54 3.97
C PRO A 276 10.18 8.14 5.23
N ASP A 277 11.53 8.28 5.22
CA ASP A 277 12.45 7.81 6.25
C ASP A 277 13.31 8.83 7.13
N ASP A 278 13.30 10.16 6.90
CA ASP A 278 13.98 11.23 7.72
C ASP A 278 13.11 12.43 8.20
N PHE A 279 13.17 12.79 9.50
CA PHE A 279 12.38 13.87 10.13
C PHE A 279 12.45 15.22 9.38
N THR A 280 13.62 15.62 8.87
CA THR A 280 13.85 16.95 8.28
C THR A 280 13.44 17.07 6.80
N LEU A 281 13.21 15.93 6.14
CA LEU A 281 12.80 15.83 4.75
C LEU A 281 11.40 15.21 4.62
N GLY A 282 10.71 15.06 5.76
CA GLY A 282 9.56 14.20 5.96
C GLY A 282 10.02 12.75 5.87
N GLY A 283 9.94 11.97 6.94
CA GLY A 283 10.19 10.52 6.92
C GLY A 283 10.79 9.85 8.18
N TYR A 284 10.68 8.53 8.38
CA TYR A 284 11.41 7.66 9.34
C TYR A 284 11.78 6.20 8.91
N THR A 285 13.07 5.84 8.75
CA THR A 285 13.52 4.45 8.56
C THR A 285 13.36 3.66 9.86
N PHE A 286 13.22 2.34 9.72
CA PHE A 286 13.35 1.35 10.80
C PHE A 286 14.78 1.15 11.33
N THR A 287 15.70 2.08 11.05
CA THR A 287 17.11 1.96 11.44
C THR A 287 17.61 3.16 12.25
N GLY A 288 16.74 3.83 13.02
CA GLY A 288 17.27 4.60 14.16
C GLY A 288 16.42 5.57 14.94
N GLY A 289 15.09 5.55 14.80
CA GLY A 289 14.26 6.41 15.65
C GLY A 289 14.60 7.91 15.54
N HIS A 290 13.80 8.71 16.20
CA HIS A 290 13.85 10.17 16.13
C HIS A 290 15.07 10.80 16.83
N ASP A 291 15.81 10.03 17.63
CA ASP A 291 16.99 10.51 18.35
C ASP A 291 18.30 10.37 17.55
N GLY A 292 18.21 9.95 16.28
CA GLY A 292 19.37 9.74 15.42
C GLY A 292 20.22 8.55 15.84
N ASN A 293 19.70 7.65 16.68
CA ASN A 293 20.40 6.47 17.16
C ASN A 293 19.82 5.18 16.55
N PRO A 294 20.52 4.57 15.56
CA PRO A 294 20.17 3.28 14.97
C PRO A 294 19.71 2.17 15.90
N ALA A 295 20.21 2.15 17.13
CA ALA A 295 19.83 1.15 18.13
C ALA A 295 18.38 1.29 18.65
N ASN A 296 17.76 2.47 18.52
CA ASN A 296 16.43 2.77 19.06
C ASN A 296 15.32 2.61 18.03
N ALA A 297 15.65 2.09 16.86
CA ALA A 297 14.67 1.82 15.83
C ALA A 297 13.63 0.79 16.29
N ALA A 298 12.39 0.98 15.83
CA ALA A 298 11.34 0.01 16.08
C ALA A 298 11.75 -1.35 15.51
N THR A 299 11.64 -2.38 16.35
CA THR A 299 11.75 -3.77 15.96
C THR A 299 10.39 -4.42 16.14
N LYS A 300 10.12 -5.51 15.43
CA LYS A 300 8.88 -6.26 15.64
C LYS A 300 8.67 -6.67 17.11
N ALA A 301 9.74 -7.07 17.79
CA ALA A 301 9.71 -7.41 19.22
C ALA A 301 9.35 -6.22 20.13
N SER A 302 9.91 -5.04 19.87
CA SER A 302 9.56 -3.82 20.63
C SER A 302 8.15 -3.32 20.28
N PHE A 303 7.73 -3.46 19.03
CA PHE A 303 6.37 -3.17 18.59
C PHE A 303 5.35 -4.02 19.35
N SER A 304 5.58 -5.34 19.46
CA SER A 304 4.74 -6.26 20.23
C SER A 304 4.65 -5.88 21.72
N LYS A 305 5.79 -5.62 22.36
CA LYS A 305 5.88 -5.53 23.83
C LYS A 305 5.34 -4.24 24.42
N SER A 306 5.61 -3.10 23.80
CA SER A 306 5.24 -1.78 24.34
C SER A 306 4.28 -1.02 23.43
N GLY A 307 4.09 -1.48 22.19
CA GLY A 307 3.69 -0.60 21.10
C GLY A 307 4.82 0.38 20.89
N CYS A 308 5.56 0.25 19.79
CA CYS A 308 6.47 1.34 19.44
C CYS A 308 5.60 2.60 19.32
N THR A 309 5.99 3.68 19.99
CA THR A 309 5.36 4.98 19.75
C THR A 309 5.41 5.20 18.24
N VAL A 310 4.31 5.62 17.61
CA VAL A 310 4.26 5.78 16.15
C VAL A 310 5.26 6.84 15.69
N LYS A 311 5.65 7.72 16.61
CA LYS A 311 6.85 8.57 16.51
C LYS A 311 8.08 7.80 16.03
N ASN A 312 8.34 6.61 16.57
CA ASN A 312 9.46 5.74 16.20
C ASN A 312 9.19 4.86 14.96
N MET A 313 7.94 4.80 14.47
CA MET A 313 7.55 4.04 13.25
C MET A 313 7.17 4.91 12.06
N GLY A 314 7.29 6.22 12.20
CA GLY A 314 7.25 7.14 11.08
C GLY A 314 5.96 7.83 10.75
N ASN A 315 5.24 8.30 11.77
CA ASN A 315 3.95 8.98 11.62
C ASN A 315 2.89 8.17 10.84
N VAL A 316 3.07 6.86 10.67
CA VAL A 316 2.11 6.00 9.96
C VAL A 316 0.71 6.03 10.61
N GLY A 317 0.61 6.33 11.89
CA GLY A 317 -0.66 6.49 12.59
C GLY A 317 -1.54 7.60 12.02
N ALA A 318 -0.97 8.74 11.57
CA ALA A 318 -1.75 9.81 10.93
C ALA A 318 -2.39 9.35 9.61
N TRP A 319 -1.73 8.40 8.93
CA TRP A 319 -2.17 7.83 7.66
C TRP A 319 -3.25 6.75 7.80
N LEU A 320 -3.41 6.16 8.99
CA LEU A 320 -4.40 5.11 9.25
C LEU A 320 -5.69 5.64 9.90
N ARG A 321 -5.76 6.95 10.18
CA ARG A 321 -6.94 7.59 10.76
C ARG A 321 -8.05 7.67 9.71
N GLY A 322 -9.03 6.77 9.80
CA GLY A 322 -10.23 6.81 8.96
C GLY A 322 -11.10 8.02 9.27
N GLY A 323 -11.84 8.51 8.26
CA GLY A 323 -12.63 9.74 8.37
C GLY A 323 -11.73 10.93 8.71
N ASN A 324 -10.56 10.95 8.10
CA ASN A 324 -9.37 11.71 8.50
C ASN A 324 -9.65 13.19 8.82
N GLY A 325 -8.83 13.77 9.70
CA GLY A 325 -8.92 15.17 10.11
C GLY A 325 -9.70 15.41 11.41
N ARG A 326 -9.64 16.66 11.87
CA ARG A 326 -10.40 17.10 13.05
C ARG A 326 -11.86 17.29 12.68
N ILE A 327 -12.75 17.18 13.66
CA ILE A 327 -14.18 17.48 13.48
C ILE A 327 -14.40 18.87 12.86
N VAL A 328 -13.66 19.88 13.32
CA VAL A 328 -13.75 21.26 12.80
C VAL A 328 -13.35 21.40 11.33
N ASP A 329 -12.63 20.43 10.77
CA ASP A 329 -12.20 20.38 9.37
C ASP A 329 -13.03 19.36 8.56
N GLY A 330 -14.11 18.81 9.12
CA GLY A 330 -14.97 17.81 8.47
C GLY A 330 -14.56 16.34 8.71
N GLY A 331 -13.53 16.09 9.51
CA GLY A 331 -13.14 14.75 9.93
C GLY A 331 -14.00 14.19 11.08
N VAL A 332 -13.53 13.10 11.69
CA VAL A 332 -14.23 12.44 12.82
C VAL A 332 -13.43 12.43 14.13
N TRP A 333 -12.24 13.01 14.15
CA TRP A 333 -11.35 12.97 15.31
C TRP A 333 -11.54 14.21 16.19
N LEU A 334 -11.92 13.98 17.45
CA LEU A 334 -12.09 15.01 18.48
C LEU A 334 -10.70 15.46 18.96
N GLN A 335 -10.19 16.47 18.28
CA GLN A 335 -8.83 16.93 18.36
C GLN A 335 -8.79 18.45 18.14
N SER A 336 -8.07 19.19 18.97
CA SER A 336 -7.88 20.63 18.79
C SER A 336 -6.68 20.97 17.88
N SER A 337 -5.56 20.25 18.03
CA SER A 337 -4.31 20.58 17.36
C SER A 337 -4.13 19.84 16.03
N LEU A 338 -3.69 20.54 14.99
CA LEU A 338 -3.27 19.93 13.71
C LEU A 338 -1.86 19.35 13.78
N THR A 339 -1.03 19.95 14.61
CA THR A 339 0.37 19.60 14.78
C THR A 339 0.68 19.21 16.22
N LEU A 340 1.58 18.24 16.40
CA LEU A 340 2.31 18.03 17.66
C LEU A 340 3.73 18.54 17.51
N THR A 341 4.44 18.67 18.62
CA THR A 341 5.88 18.91 18.62
C THR A 341 6.60 17.69 19.19
N ASP A 342 7.67 17.26 18.54
CA ASP A 342 8.59 16.24 19.06
C ASP A 342 10.03 16.70 18.88
N ALA A 343 10.84 16.65 19.94
CA ALA A 343 12.18 17.27 20.02
C ALA A 343 12.32 18.69 19.43
N GLY A 344 11.25 19.50 19.50
CA GLY A 344 11.26 20.88 19.01
C GLY A 344 10.68 21.06 17.61
N GLU A 345 10.30 19.98 16.94
CA GLU A 345 9.90 20.02 15.55
C GLU A 345 8.42 19.63 15.32
N PRO A 346 7.72 20.24 14.35
CA PRO A 346 6.30 20.02 14.13
C PRO A 346 5.99 18.71 13.39
N LEU A 347 4.99 17.98 13.89
CA LEU A 347 4.46 16.73 13.33
C LEU A 347 3.00 16.90 12.92
N LEU A 348 2.69 16.68 11.64
CA LEU A 348 1.32 16.65 11.17
C LEU A 348 0.60 15.42 11.74
N GLN A 349 -0.55 15.65 12.35
CA GLN A 349 -1.35 14.58 12.95
C GLN A 349 -2.38 13.98 11.99
N PHE A 350 -2.62 14.66 10.87
CA PHE A 350 -3.50 14.24 9.80
C PHE A 350 -2.81 14.59 8.48
N VAL A 351 -2.98 13.73 7.49
CA VAL A 351 -2.34 13.83 6.18
C VAL A 351 -3.41 13.71 5.11
N ASP A 352 -3.44 14.63 4.14
CA ASP A 352 -4.57 14.76 3.20
C ASP A 352 -4.83 13.46 2.40
N ASP A 353 -3.77 12.71 2.10
CA ASP A 353 -3.83 11.47 1.33
C ASP A 353 -4.09 10.20 2.16
N ALA A 354 -4.42 10.31 3.45
CA ALA A 354 -4.66 9.15 4.34
C ALA A 354 -5.71 8.18 3.76
N GLU A 355 -6.80 8.73 3.21
CA GLU A 355 -7.90 7.93 2.66
C GLU A 355 -7.46 7.07 1.44
N ARG A 356 -6.36 7.41 0.75
CA ARG A 356 -5.82 6.62 -0.37
C ARG A 356 -5.33 5.24 0.08
N ILE A 357 -4.86 5.13 1.32
CA ILE A 357 -4.45 3.84 1.90
C ILE A 357 -5.67 2.94 2.04
N GLY A 358 -6.82 3.51 2.40
CA GLY A 358 -8.08 2.79 2.53
C GLY A 358 -8.15 1.85 3.73
N PHE A 359 -7.11 1.76 4.58
CA PHE A 359 -7.13 0.98 5.82
C PHE A 359 -7.61 1.89 6.96
N ASN A 360 -8.92 2.10 7.04
CA ASN A 360 -9.50 3.19 7.81
C ASN A 360 -9.79 2.80 9.27
N TRP A 361 -8.95 3.23 10.21
CA TRP A 361 -9.20 3.07 11.64
C TRP A 361 -10.06 4.21 12.18
N TYR A 362 -11.22 3.92 12.74
CA TYR A 362 -12.12 4.94 13.31
C TYR A 362 -12.03 5.08 14.84
N PRO A 363 -12.22 6.28 15.41
CA PRO A 363 -12.18 6.53 16.85
C PRO A 363 -13.50 6.18 17.54
N VAL A 364 -13.94 4.94 17.40
CA VAL A 364 -15.27 4.52 17.88
C VAL A 364 -15.31 4.22 19.38
N GLY A 365 -14.19 4.32 20.09
CA GLY A 365 -14.15 4.09 21.54
C GLY A 365 -14.20 2.61 21.92
N ALA A 366 -14.74 2.33 23.10
CA ALA A 366 -14.62 1.05 23.79
C ALA A 366 -15.84 0.78 24.66
N ARG A 367 -16.32 -0.47 24.68
CA ARG A 367 -17.34 -0.90 25.63
C ARG A 367 -16.69 -1.58 26.83
N LYS A 368 -17.11 -1.20 28.03
CA LYS A 368 -16.63 -1.78 29.28
C LYS A 368 -17.35 -3.08 29.61
N SER A 369 -16.70 -3.89 30.43
CA SER A 369 -17.26 -5.17 30.91
C SER A 369 -18.61 -5.05 31.63
N ASP A 370 -18.91 -3.90 32.25
CA ASP A 370 -20.22 -3.60 32.85
C ASP A 370 -21.31 -3.24 31.82
N GLY A 371 -20.97 -3.27 30.54
CA GLY A 371 -21.84 -2.95 29.42
C GLY A 371 -21.92 -1.47 29.07
N SER A 372 -21.36 -0.58 29.90
CA SER A 372 -21.29 0.85 29.63
C SER A 372 -20.34 1.16 28.47
N PHE A 373 -20.62 2.21 27.72
CA PHE A 373 -19.72 2.69 26.68
C PHE A 373 -18.85 3.80 27.22
N ASN A 374 -17.54 3.73 26.97
CA ASN A 374 -16.61 4.76 27.38
C ASN A 374 -16.74 5.99 26.46
N SER A 375 -17.76 6.80 26.71
CA SER A 375 -18.05 8.04 25.97
C SER A 375 -16.88 9.02 25.99
N SER A 376 -16.05 9.02 27.06
CA SER A 376 -14.85 9.86 27.12
C SER A 376 -13.77 9.49 26.09
N ALA A 377 -13.84 8.27 25.55
CA ALA A 377 -12.93 7.77 24.52
C ALA A 377 -13.47 7.89 23.10
N MET A 378 -14.79 7.94 22.92
CA MET A 378 -15.41 8.06 21.60
C MET A 378 -15.03 9.38 20.92
N GLY A 379 -14.72 9.33 19.62
CA GLY A 379 -14.14 10.43 18.85
C GLY A 379 -12.65 10.68 19.14
N LYS A 380 -12.08 10.11 20.20
CA LYS A 380 -10.68 10.34 20.59
C LYS A 380 -9.77 9.13 20.41
N TRP A 381 -10.30 7.92 20.53
CA TRP A 381 -9.49 6.70 20.51
C TRP A 381 -10.20 5.61 19.73
N GLY A 382 -9.41 4.90 18.91
CA GLY A 382 -9.82 3.65 18.32
C GLY A 382 -9.02 2.51 18.94
N TYR A 383 -9.66 1.36 19.15
CA TYR A 383 -9.06 0.19 19.81
C TYR A 383 -9.29 -1.05 18.95
N LEU A 384 -8.23 -1.83 18.76
CA LEU A 384 -8.29 -3.08 18.00
C LEU A 384 -7.65 -4.22 18.79
N TRP A 385 -8.33 -5.34 18.91
CA TRP A 385 -7.70 -6.57 19.37
C TRP A 385 -6.74 -7.13 18.32
N PHE A 386 -5.70 -7.81 18.80
CA PHE A 386 -4.87 -8.70 17.99
C PHE A 386 -4.51 -9.94 18.81
N ILE A 387 -4.01 -10.98 18.14
CA ILE A 387 -3.66 -12.24 18.80
C ILE A 387 -2.47 -12.04 19.75
N GLY A 388 -2.63 -12.47 21.00
CA GLY A 388 -1.60 -12.47 22.03
C GLY A 388 -2.14 -11.95 23.37
N GLN A 389 -1.39 -12.16 24.45
CA GLN A 389 -1.81 -11.74 25.79
C GLN A 389 -0.65 -11.30 26.69
N ASN A 390 -0.98 -10.55 27.76
CA ASN A 390 0.00 -10.08 28.74
C ASN A 390 -0.11 -10.87 30.06
N SER A 391 -1.34 -11.23 30.43
CA SER A 391 -1.64 -11.94 31.67
C SER A 391 -2.99 -12.66 31.57
N ALA A 392 -3.45 -13.23 32.70
CA ALA A 392 -4.76 -13.84 32.78
C ALA A 392 -5.90 -12.85 32.49
N THR A 393 -5.74 -11.58 32.87
CA THR A 393 -6.81 -10.55 32.82
C THR A 393 -6.60 -9.47 31.77
N THR A 394 -5.37 -9.30 31.27
CA THR A 394 -5.01 -8.27 30.30
C THR A 394 -4.44 -8.88 29.04
N SER A 395 -4.64 -8.19 27.93
CA SER A 395 -4.32 -8.70 26.61
C SER A 395 -3.69 -7.64 25.71
N ARG A 396 -3.29 -8.09 24.53
CA ARG A 396 -2.69 -7.27 23.51
C ARG A 396 -3.76 -6.59 22.67
N MET A 397 -3.66 -5.28 22.49
CA MET A 397 -4.53 -4.50 21.61
C MET A 397 -3.70 -3.46 20.89
N LEU A 398 -4.15 -2.85 19.81
CA LEU A 398 -3.56 -1.62 19.31
C LEU A 398 -4.53 -0.48 19.61
N ILE A 399 -4.00 0.71 19.90
CA ILE A 399 -4.78 1.92 20.14
C ILE A 399 -4.28 3.02 19.20
N ILE A 400 -5.14 3.69 18.46
CA ILE A 400 -4.81 4.98 17.85
C ILE A 400 -5.52 6.08 18.61
N SER A 401 -4.77 7.11 18.97
CA SER A 401 -5.24 8.30 19.65
C SER A 401 -5.45 9.44 18.67
N ALA A 402 -6.39 10.33 18.96
CA ALA A 402 -6.50 11.65 18.35
C ALA A 402 -5.31 12.52 18.79
N THR A 403 -5.10 12.61 20.11
CA THR A 403 -4.21 13.60 20.75
C THR A 403 -2.76 13.17 20.83
N SER A 404 -2.46 11.93 20.44
CA SER A 404 -1.10 11.42 20.40
C SER A 404 -0.87 10.54 19.18
N MET A 405 0.39 10.47 18.76
CA MET A 405 0.83 9.59 17.68
C MET A 405 1.43 8.33 18.28
N ASN A 406 0.59 7.49 18.90
CA ASN A 406 1.02 6.29 19.60
C ASN A 406 0.13 5.10 19.26
N LEU A 407 0.76 3.94 19.11
CA LEU A 407 0.15 2.62 19.21
C LEU A 407 0.58 2.07 20.56
N SER A 408 -0.36 1.70 21.41
CA SER A 408 -0.08 1.05 22.71
C SER A 408 -0.59 -0.38 22.69
N THR A 409 0.14 -1.31 23.34
CA THR A 409 -0.14 -2.75 23.25
C THR A 409 -0.74 -3.42 24.48
N GLN A 410 -1.43 -2.69 25.34
CA GLN A 410 -1.98 -3.26 26.57
C GLN A 410 -3.43 -2.87 26.83
N SER A 411 -4.30 -3.87 26.99
CA SER A 411 -5.67 -3.64 27.40
C SER A 411 -5.83 -3.46 28.92
N PRO A 412 -6.81 -2.65 29.35
CA PRO A 412 -7.28 -2.63 30.73
C PRO A 412 -7.84 -3.97 31.20
N SER A 413 -8.58 -4.67 30.33
CA SER A 413 -9.26 -5.93 30.65
C SER A 413 -9.57 -6.72 29.39
N LYS A 414 -9.55 -8.05 29.47
CA LYS A 414 -10.04 -8.97 28.42
C LYS A 414 -11.57 -8.97 28.27
N SER A 415 -12.28 -8.53 29.31
CA SER A 415 -13.76 -8.47 29.33
C SER A 415 -14.31 -7.14 28.80
N ASP A 416 -13.46 -6.14 28.56
CA ASP A 416 -13.85 -4.99 27.75
C ASP A 416 -13.97 -5.45 26.29
N ALA A 417 -14.83 -4.78 25.51
CA ALA A 417 -15.07 -5.12 24.12
C ALA A 417 -14.55 -4.03 23.16
N TYR A 418 -13.73 -4.46 22.21
CA TYR A 418 -13.08 -3.63 21.18
C TYR A 418 -13.30 -4.24 19.79
N ASN A 419 -12.94 -3.49 18.75
CA ASN A 419 -13.06 -3.98 17.38
C ASN A 419 -11.93 -4.96 17.02
N VAL A 420 -12.10 -5.65 15.89
CA VAL A 420 -11.12 -6.59 15.35
C VAL A 420 -10.89 -6.27 13.87
N ARG A 421 -9.65 -6.45 13.42
CA ARG A 421 -9.29 -6.52 12.00
C ARG A 421 -8.95 -7.96 11.64
N CYS A 422 -9.46 -8.39 10.49
CA CYS A 422 -9.25 -9.73 9.97
C CYS A 422 -8.34 -9.69 8.75
N VAL A 423 -7.47 -10.69 8.67
CA VAL A 423 -6.45 -10.85 7.63
C VAL A 423 -6.64 -12.21 7.00
N LYS A 424 -6.32 -12.33 5.72
CA LYS A 424 -6.31 -13.62 5.03
C LYS A 424 -4.88 -13.99 4.71
N ASN A 425 -4.44 -15.09 5.32
CA ASN A 425 -3.20 -15.80 5.00
C ASN A 425 -3.40 -17.31 5.05
N TYR A 426 -4.22 -17.84 4.15
CA TYR A 426 -4.19 -19.28 3.94
C TYR A 426 -3.16 -19.55 2.85
N ILE A 427 -1.89 -19.65 3.27
CA ILE A 427 -0.75 -20.29 2.60
C ILE A 427 0.28 -19.32 1.96
N GLU A 428 1.57 -19.51 2.31
CA GLU A 428 2.59 -19.82 1.29
C GLU A 428 2.93 -21.31 1.41
#